data_AF-A0A6G9IAV3-F1
#
_entry.id   AF-A0A6G9IAV3-F1
#
_cell.length_a   1.000
_cell.length_b   1.000
_cell.length_c   1.000
_cell.angle_alpha   90.00
_cell.angle_beta   90.00
_cell.angle_gamma   90.00
#
_symmetry.space_group_name_H-M   'P 1'
#
loop_
_entity.id
_entity.type
_entity.pdbx_description
1 polymer ?
#
loop_
_entity_poly.entity_id
_entity_poly.type
_entity_poly.pdbx_seq_one_letter_code
_entity_poly.pdbx_strand_id
1 'polypeptide(L)'
;MYVYIMRHGEAGYSASSDSARTLTLFGKQQSQQMGLWLKDKLVHFDYALVSPYIRAQQTLAEVCTVLPVPKTETSASLTPGGSSYHVMERLQELAKKGYKSVFIVSHLPLVGYLVSDLCPSVYPPMFSTAAIACVSLSSDGVGKLEWMHAEQ
;
A
#
# COMPACT_ATOMS: atom_id res chain seq x y z
N MET A 1 -0.42 11.13 11.13
CA MET A 1 0.46 10.33 10.24
C MET A 1 -0.32 10.08 8.96
N TYR A 2 0.28 10.17 7.78
CA TYR A 2 -0.36 9.76 6.53
C TYR A 2 -0.02 8.31 6.21
N VAL A 3 -1.00 7.56 5.72
CA VAL A 3 -0.88 6.16 5.30
C VAL A 3 -1.36 6.04 3.86
N TYR A 4 -0.48 5.57 2.99
CA TYR A 4 -0.73 5.43 1.57
C TYR A 4 -0.87 3.94 1.26
N ILE A 5 -2.09 3.48 1.02
CA ILE A 5 -2.43 2.07 0.86
C ILE A 5 -2.56 1.79 -0.63
N MET A 6 -1.65 1.02 -1.19
CA MET A 6 -1.61 0.63 -2.59
C MET A 6 -1.95 -0.85 -2.76
N ARG A 7 -2.84 -1.15 -3.69
CA ARG A 7 -2.95 -2.52 -4.23
C ARG A 7 -1.79 -2.75 -5.19
N HIS A 8 -1.16 -3.92 -5.14
CA HIS A 8 -0.12 -4.29 -6.10
C HIS A 8 -0.53 -4.03 -7.57
N GLY A 9 0.45 -3.74 -8.44
CA GLY A 9 0.25 -3.59 -9.87
C GLY A 9 -0.23 -4.88 -10.55
N GLU A 10 -0.61 -4.80 -11.83
CA GLU A 10 -1.11 -5.98 -12.54
C GLU A 10 -0.09 -7.14 -12.54
N ALA A 11 -0.56 -8.35 -12.19
CA ALA A 11 0.26 -9.55 -12.08
C ALA A 11 -0.24 -10.65 -13.02
N GLY A 12 0.69 -11.29 -13.72
CA GLY A 12 0.39 -12.37 -14.66
C GLY A 12 -0.13 -13.62 -13.95
N TYR A 13 -0.65 -14.58 -14.72
CA TYR A 13 -1.20 -15.84 -14.20
C TYR A 13 -0.19 -16.99 -14.18
N SER A 14 0.91 -16.87 -14.93
CA SER A 14 1.91 -17.92 -15.08
C SER A 14 2.93 -17.89 -13.94
N ALA A 15 2.74 -18.74 -12.93
CA ALA A 15 3.70 -18.99 -11.86
C ALA A 15 3.47 -20.37 -11.21
N SER A 16 4.44 -20.84 -10.44
CA SER A 16 4.34 -22.11 -9.69
C SER A 16 3.35 -22.05 -8.52
N SER A 17 3.00 -20.86 -8.03
CA SER A 17 2.02 -20.62 -6.97
C SER A 17 1.47 -19.19 -7.08
N ASP A 18 0.37 -18.87 -6.38
CA ASP A 18 -0.16 -17.49 -6.36
C ASP A 18 0.88 -16.50 -5.80
N SER A 19 1.57 -16.86 -4.71
CA SER A 19 2.56 -15.99 -4.06
C SER A 19 3.78 -15.70 -4.95
N ALA A 20 4.09 -16.59 -5.89
CA ALA A 20 5.19 -16.48 -6.85
C ALA A 20 4.83 -15.69 -8.12
N ARG A 21 3.57 -15.29 -8.31
CA ARG A 21 3.17 -14.47 -9.47
C ARG A 21 3.91 -13.15 -9.51
N THR A 22 4.43 -12.82 -10.69
CA THR A 22 5.15 -11.58 -10.97
C THR A 22 4.25 -10.54 -11.63
N LEU A 23 4.66 -9.28 -11.56
CA LEU A 23 4.05 -8.21 -12.33
C LEU A 23 4.18 -8.47 -13.83
N THR A 24 3.14 -8.11 -14.58
CA THR A 24 3.23 -7.97 -16.04
C THR A 24 4.07 -6.74 -16.39
N LEU A 25 4.43 -6.57 -17.68
CA LEU A 25 5.09 -5.33 -18.13
C LEU A 25 4.20 -4.10 -17.84
N PHE A 26 2.90 -4.25 -18.06
CA PHE A 26 1.92 -3.21 -17.77
C PHE A 26 1.86 -2.91 -16.27
N GLY A 27 1.80 -3.92 -15.40
CA GLY A 27 1.80 -3.72 -13.95
C GLY A 27 3.04 -3.01 -13.41
N LYS A 28 4.21 -3.23 -14.02
CA LYS A 28 5.42 -2.47 -13.70
C LYS A 28 5.31 -1.00 -14.10
N GLN A 29 4.88 -0.74 -15.33
CA GLN A 29 4.68 0.63 -15.85
C GLN A 29 3.66 1.39 -15.01
N GLN A 30 2.51 0.79 -14.68
CA GLN A 30 1.50 1.38 -13.81
C GLN A 30 2.07 1.75 -12.43
N SER A 31 2.88 0.85 -11.84
CA SER A 31 3.49 1.08 -10.52
C SER A 31 4.47 2.25 -10.57
N GLN A 32 5.30 2.33 -11.61
CA GLN A 32 6.22 3.45 -11.82
C GLN A 32 5.49 4.78 -12.04
N GLN A 33 4.43 4.78 -12.86
CA GLN A 33 3.60 5.97 -13.10
C GLN A 33 2.96 6.48 -11.81
N MET A 34 2.46 5.59 -10.97
CA MET A 34 1.93 5.96 -9.66
C MET A 34 3.01 6.58 -8.76
N GLY A 35 4.24 6.06 -8.80
CA GLY A 35 5.38 6.66 -8.10
C GLY A 35 5.71 8.08 -8.60
N LEU A 36 5.65 8.31 -9.92
CA LEU A 36 5.83 9.64 -10.51
C LEU A 36 4.70 10.59 -10.11
N TRP A 37 3.45 10.14 -10.16
CA TRP A 37 2.29 10.92 -9.75
C TRP A 37 2.39 11.35 -8.27
N LEU A 38 2.76 10.43 -7.38
CA LEU A 38 2.99 10.75 -5.96
C LEU A 38 4.13 11.77 -5.77
N LYS A 39 5.21 11.63 -6.53
CA LYS A 39 6.34 12.57 -6.52
C LYS A 39 5.91 13.97 -6.96
N ASP A 40 5.09 14.07 -8.00
CA ASP A 40 4.55 15.36 -8.48
C ASP A 40 3.59 16.00 -7.47
N LYS A 41 2.96 15.19 -6.61
CA LYS A 41 2.19 15.66 -5.45
C LYS A 41 3.06 16.02 -4.24
N LEU A 42 4.38 16.02 -4.37
CA LEU A 42 5.35 16.28 -3.31
C LEU A 42 5.18 15.34 -2.10
N VAL A 43 4.74 14.10 -2.36
CA VAL A 43 4.68 13.06 -1.35
C VAL A 43 6.10 12.57 -1.05
N HIS A 44 6.38 12.34 0.22
CA HIS A 44 7.60 11.68 0.68
C HIS A 44 7.21 10.56 1.63
N PHE A 45 7.93 9.44 1.60
CA PHE A 45 7.72 8.30 2.49
C PHE A 45 8.90 8.17 3.45
N ASP A 46 8.63 7.87 4.72
CA ASP A 46 9.65 7.56 5.71
C ASP A 46 9.67 6.09 6.12
N TYR A 47 8.62 5.34 5.77
CA TYR A 47 8.52 3.90 6.02
C TYR A 47 7.65 3.20 4.97
N ALA A 48 8.02 1.98 4.59
CA ALA A 48 7.20 1.10 3.75
C ALA A 48 6.91 -0.22 4.47
N LEU A 49 5.65 -0.64 4.43
CA LEU A 49 5.20 -1.98 4.78
C LEU A 49 4.77 -2.70 3.50
N VAL A 50 5.28 -3.91 3.24
CA VAL A 50 4.99 -4.63 2.00
C VAL A 50 4.70 -6.10 2.23
N SER A 51 3.75 -6.64 1.48
CA SER A 51 3.43 -8.06 1.50
C SER A 51 4.60 -8.92 1.00
N PRO A 52 4.83 -10.14 1.54
CA PRO A 52 5.89 -11.04 1.06
C PRO A 52 5.68 -11.57 -0.37
N TYR A 53 4.50 -11.39 -0.96
CA TYR A 53 4.21 -11.89 -2.30
C TYR A 53 4.98 -11.11 -3.37
N ILE A 54 5.50 -11.82 -4.37
CA ILE A 54 6.45 -11.26 -5.35
C ILE A 54 5.89 -10.03 -6.08
N ARG A 55 4.62 -10.07 -6.52
CA ARG A 55 3.95 -8.93 -7.16
C ARG A 55 3.91 -7.66 -6.29
N ALA A 56 3.77 -7.79 -4.97
CA ALA A 56 3.78 -6.63 -4.07
C ALA A 56 5.19 -6.08 -3.87
N GLN A 57 6.18 -6.96 -3.72
CA GLN A 57 7.59 -6.58 -3.64
C GLN A 57 8.07 -5.87 -4.91
N GLN A 58 7.69 -6.39 -6.09
CA GLN A 58 7.97 -5.76 -7.37
C GLN A 58 7.26 -4.41 -7.52
N THR A 59 6.00 -4.30 -7.08
CA THR A 59 5.27 -3.01 -7.11
C THR A 59 6.02 -1.95 -6.31
N LEU A 60 6.46 -2.28 -5.08
CA LEU A 60 7.25 -1.37 -4.26
C LEU A 60 8.57 -1.00 -4.95
N ALA A 61 9.27 -1.98 -5.53
CA ALA A 61 10.52 -1.74 -6.24
C ALA A 61 10.34 -0.76 -7.41
N GLU A 62 9.30 -0.92 -8.23
CA GLU A 62 9.01 -0.03 -9.36
C GLU A 62 8.66 1.39 -8.91
N VAL A 63 7.87 1.55 -7.84
CA VAL A 63 7.59 2.87 -7.22
C VAL A 63 8.88 3.52 -6.71
N CYS A 64 9.74 2.73 -6.04
CA CYS A 64 11.00 3.20 -5.46
C CYS A 64 12.05 3.62 -6.51
N THR A 65 11.88 3.27 -7.80
CA THR A 65 12.77 3.76 -8.87
C THR A 65 12.71 5.28 -9.01
N VAL A 66 11.56 5.88 -8.68
CA VAL A 66 11.30 7.32 -8.83
C VAL A 66 11.02 8.02 -7.51
N LEU A 67 10.52 7.28 -6.50
CA LEU A 67 10.17 7.78 -5.18
C LEU A 67 10.71 6.85 -4.08
N PRO A 68 12.01 6.98 -3.71
CA PRO A 68 12.66 6.08 -2.76
C PRO A 68 12.07 6.15 -1.35
N VAL A 69 12.07 5.02 -0.65
CA VAL A 69 11.66 4.91 0.75
C VAL A 69 12.85 4.44 1.59
N PRO A 70 13.24 5.15 2.67
CA PRO A 70 14.48 4.87 3.41
C PRO A 70 14.41 3.59 4.25
N LYS A 71 13.21 3.13 4.62
CA LYS A 71 13.01 1.94 5.44
C LYS A 71 11.86 1.11 4.89
N THR A 72 12.09 -0.19 4.74
CA THR A 72 11.09 -1.14 4.26
C THR A 72 11.02 -2.32 5.22
N GLU A 73 9.80 -2.76 5.54
CA GLU A 73 9.51 -3.96 6.32
C GLU A 73 8.56 -4.86 5.51
N THR A 74 8.93 -6.14 5.40
CA THR A 74 8.05 -7.16 4.84
C THR A 74 7.19 -7.76 5.96
N SER A 75 5.87 -7.79 5.77
CA SER A 75 4.92 -8.25 6.79
C SER A 75 3.94 -9.29 6.25
N ALA A 76 3.86 -10.44 6.92
CA ALA A 76 2.90 -11.51 6.58
C ALA A 76 1.44 -11.06 6.78
N SER A 77 1.20 -10.08 7.66
CA SER A 77 -0.13 -9.47 7.87
C SER A 77 -0.64 -8.71 6.64
N LEU A 78 0.22 -8.47 5.64
CA LEU A 78 -0.15 -7.85 4.36
C LEU A 78 -0.38 -8.87 3.24
N THR A 79 -0.53 -10.16 3.53
CA THR A 79 -0.98 -11.15 2.52
C THR A 79 -2.49 -11.00 2.26
N PRO A 80 -3.05 -11.60 1.18
CA PRO A 80 -4.50 -11.53 0.92
C PRO A 80 -5.38 -11.98 2.09
N GLY A 81 -4.93 -13.00 2.85
CA GLY A 81 -5.59 -13.49 4.06
C GLY A 81 -5.06 -12.89 5.36
N GLY A 82 -4.29 -11.80 5.27
CA GLY A 82 -3.73 -11.11 6.42
C GLY A 82 -4.78 -10.37 7.26
N SER A 83 -4.39 -9.98 8.48
CA SER A 83 -5.26 -9.31 9.44
C SER A 83 -5.06 -7.80 9.39
N SER A 84 -6.11 -7.05 9.04
CA SER A 84 -6.12 -5.58 9.09
C SER A 84 -5.84 -5.06 10.51
N TYR A 85 -6.33 -5.76 11.53
CA TYR A 85 -6.05 -5.44 12.94
C TYR A 85 -4.54 -5.40 13.24
N HIS A 86 -3.78 -6.42 12.84
CA HIS A 86 -2.32 -6.42 13.06
C HIS A 86 -1.61 -5.33 12.25
N VAL A 87 -2.13 -4.97 11.07
CA VAL A 87 -1.59 -3.85 10.28
C VAL A 87 -1.85 -2.52 11.00
N MET A 88 -3.03 -2.33 11.59
CA MET A 88 -3.37 -1.14 12.38
C MET A 88 -2.52 -1.02 13.64
N GLU A 89 -2.31 -2.11 14.39
CA GLU A 89 -1.39 -2.13 15.53
C GLU A 89 0.02 -1.68 15.10
N ARG A 90 0.51 -2.22 13.98
CA ARG A 90 1.81 -1.83 13.44
C ARG A 90 1.87 -0.35 13.06
N LEU A 91 0.82 0.18 12.44
CA LEU A 91 0.71 1.61 12.12
C LEU A 91 0.72 2.48 13.38
N GLN A 92 0.03 2.08 14.45
CA GLN A 92 0.07 2.79 15.73
C GLN A 92 1.47 2.78 16.36
N GLU A 93 2.19 1.66 16.29
CA GLU A 93 3.58 1.60 16.74
C GLU A 93 4.49 2.55 15.95
N LEU A 94 4.32 2.60 14.62
CA LEU A 94 5.09 3.49 13.75
C LEU A 94 4.76 4.96 14.06
N ALA A 95 3.49 5.30 14.28
CA ALA A 95 3.07 6.63 14.69
C ALA A 95 3.72 7.04 16.04
N LYS A 96 3.72 6.13 17.03
CA LYS A 96 4.39 6.34 18.34
C LYS A 96 5.90 6.52 18.22
N LYS A 97 6.53 5.84 17.26
CA LYS A 97 7.97 6.02 16.91
C LYS A 97 8.25 7.31 16.12
N GLY A 98 7.22 8.08 15.80
CA GLY A 98 7.35 9.39 15.15
C GLY A 98 7.32 9.36 13.62
N TYR A 99 7.11 8.21 12.98
CA TYR A 99 6.92 8.14 11.53
C TYR A 99 5.67 8.92 11.12
N LYS A 100 5.78 9.64 10.01
CA LYS A 100 4.78 10.61 9.54
C LYS A 100 4.13 10.18 8.23
N SER A 101 4.78 9.35 7.41
CA SER A 101 4.32 9.02 6.06
C SER A 101 4.65 7.59 5.66
N VAL A 102 3.69 6.68 5.89
CA VAL A 102 3.86 5.25 5.70
C VAL A 102 3.24 4.81 4.37
N PHE A 103 4.01 4.10 3.55
CA PHE A 103 3.54 3.45 2.33
C PHE A 103 3.24 1.98 2.56
N ILE A 104 2.10 1.48 2.07
CA ILE A 104 1.68 0.09 2.21
C ILE A 104 1.44 -0.48 0.82
N VAL A 105 2.02 -1.64 0.51
CA VAL A 105 1.71 -2.40 -0.72
C VAL A 105 1.17 -3.78 -0.37
N SER A 106 -0.09 -4.02 -0.76
CA SER A 106 -0.86 -5.21 -0.36
C SER A 106 -1.84 -5.67 -1.45
N HIS A 107 -2.88 -6.42 -1.08
CA HIS A 107 -3.79 -7.14 -1.98
C HIS A 107 -5.25 -6.91 -1.60
N LEU A 108 -6.15 -7.28 -2.52
CA LEU A 108 -7.54 -7.52 -2.16
C LEU A 108 -7.68 -8.85 -1.40
N PRO A 109 -8.67 -8.96 -0.49
CA PRO A 109 -9.59 -7.90 -0.07
C PRO A 109 -8.98 -6.93 0.97
N LEU A 110 -7.81 -7.27 1.52
CA LEU A 110 -7.21 -6.59 2.67
C LEU A 110 -7.07 -5.06 2.52
N VAL A 111 -6.68 -4.54 1.35
CA VAL A 111 -6.55 -3.08 1.16
C VAL A 111 -7.87 -2.33 1.37
N GLY A 112 -9.00 -2.94 0.98
CA GLY A 112 -10.33 -2.37 1.19
C GLY A 112 -10.73 -2.41 2.66
N TYR A 113 -10.52 -3.56 3.31
CA TYR A 113 -10.79 -3.72 4.74
C TYR A 113 -9.94 -2.79 5.59
N LEU A 114 -8.66 -2.65 5.27
CA LEU A 114 -7.76 -1.75 6.00
C LEU A 114 -8.23 -0.29 5.93
N VAL A 115 -8.72 0.19 4.78
CA VAL A 115 -9.30 1.55 4.70
C VAL A 115 -10.55 1.67 5.57
N SER A 116 -11.44 0.67 5.54
CA SER A 116 -12.67 0.69 6.33
C SER A 116 -12.42 0.62 7.84
N ASP A 117 -11.47 -0.21 8.27
CA ASP A 117 -11.12 -0.36 9.69
C ASP A 117 -10.38 0.87 10.23
N LEU A 118 -9.57 1.53 9.40
CA LEU A 118 -8.95 2.82 9.75
C LEU A 118 -9.98 3.95 9.76
N CYS A 119 -10.98 3.93 8.88
CA CYS A 119 -11.93 5.02 8.67
C CYS A 119 -13.38 4.56 8.95
N PRO A 120 -13.90 4.71 10.19
CA PRO A 120 -15.17 4.11 10.62
C PRO A 120 -16.41 4.43 9.78
N SER A 121 -16.41 5.55 9.05
CA SER A 121 -17.51 5.98 8.18
C SER A 121 -17.35 5.56 6.71
N VAL A 122 -16.30 4.83 6.36
CA VAL A 122 -15.96 4.45 4.99
C VAL A 122 -16.19 2.95 4.81
N TYR A 123 -17.09 2.59 3.90
CA TYR A 123 -17.23 1.20 3.44
C TYR A 123 -15.97 0.76 2.67
N PRO A 124 -15.60 -0.54 2.70
CA PRO A 124 -14.42 -1.04 2.00
C PRO A 124 -14.42 -0.61 0.53
N PRO A 125 -13.51 0.29 0.10
CA PRO A 125 -13.55 0.81 -1.25
C PRO A 125 -12.96 -0.20 -2.25
N MET A 126 -13.34 -0.04 -3.50
CA MET A 126 -12.80 -0.83 -4.62
C MET A 126 -11.39 -0.36 -4.96
N PHE A 127 -10.47 -1.31 -5.16
CA PHE A 127 -9.12 -1.04 -5.64
C PHE A 127 -8.87 -1.75 -6.97
N SER A 128 -8.67 -0.99 -8.06
CA SER A 128 -7.98 -1.51 -9.25
C SER A 128 -6.49 -1.75 -8.94
N THR A 129 -5.80 -2.50 -9.79
CA THR A 129 -4.35 -2.70 -9.64
C THR A 129 -3.62 -1.36 -9.67
N ALA A 130 -2.59 -1.22 -8.85
CA ALA A 130 -1.85 0.03 -8.63
C ALA A 130 -2.65 1.22 -8.04
N ALA A 131 -3.95 1.09 -7.76
CA ALA A 131 -4.70 2.15 -7.10
C ALA A 131 -4.20 2.42 -5.67
N ILE A 132 -4.25 3.68 -5.26
CA ILE A 132 -3.82 4.17 -3.95
C ILE A 132 -4.97 4.85 -3.22
N ALA A 133 -5.11 4.57 -1.93
CA ALA A 133 -5.87 5.39 -0.99
C ALA A 133 -4.90 6.11 -0.04
N CYS A 134 -5.18 7.39 0.23
CA CYS A 134 -4.47 8.14 1.27
C CYS A 134 -5.36 8.36 2.47
N VAL A 135 -4.89 7.92 3.63
CA VAL A 135 -5.59 8.06 4.91
C VAL A 135 -4.74 8.94 5.83
N SER A 136 -5.34 9.98 6.41
CA SER A 136 -4.73 10.70 7.53
C SER A 136 -5.16 10.03 8.85
N LEU A 137 -4.19 9.68 9.68
CA LEU A 137 -4.38 9.04 10.98
C LEU A 137 -4.09 10.04 12.10
N SER A 138 -5.06 10.28 12.98
CA SER A 138 -4.91 11.07 14.20
C SER A 138 -4.23 10.28 15.32
N SER A 139 -3.88 10.96 16.41
CA SER A 139 -3.14 10.38 17.55
C SER A 139 -3.93 9.32 18.33
N ASP A 140 -5.26 9.39 18.27
CA ASP A 140 -6.19 8.41 18.83
C ASP A 140 -6.42 7.19 17.92
N GLY A 141 -5.77 7.15 16.74
CA GLY A 141 -5.83 6.04 15.80
C GLY A 141 -7.05 6.05 14.87
N VAL A 142 -7.85 7.12 14.87
CA VAL A 142 -8.96 7.28 13.93
C VAL A 142 -8.42 7.84 12.61
N GLY A 143 -8.82 7.21 11.51
CA GLY A 143 -8.43 7.59 10.15
C GLY A 143 -9.50 8.40 9.45
N LYS A 144 -9.07 9.28 8.54
CA LYS A 144 -9.90 9.93 7.53
C LYS A 144 -9.35 9.62 6.15
N LEU A 145 -10.19 9.10 5.26
CA LEU A 145 -9.85 8.94 3.84
C LEU A 145 -9.78 10.33 3.20
N GLU A 146 -8.58 10.73 2.76
CA GLU A 146 -8.36 12.02 2.12
C GLU A 146 -8.67 11.97 0.62
N TRP A 147 -8.22 10.90 -0.04
CA TRP A 147 -8.46 10.68 -1.47
C TRP A 147 -8.17 9.24 -1.87
N MET A 148 -8.67 8.87 -3.04
CA MET A 148 -8.25 7.68 -3.78
C MET A 148 -7.86 8.08 -5.20
N HIS A 149 -6.81 7.48 -5.73
CA HIS A 149 -6.35 7.68 -7.11
C HIS A 149 -6.08 6.32 -7.76
N ALA A 150 -6.47 6.20 -9.02
CA ALA A 150 -6.16 5.08 -9.88
C ALA A 150 -5.75 5.64 -11.23
N GLU A 151 -4.63 5.17 -11.76
CA GLU A 151 -4.20 5.51 -13.10
C GLU A 151 -5.13 4.80 -14.11
N GLN A 152 -5.58 5.52 -15.14
CA GLN A 152 -6.43 4.99 -16.21
C GLN A 152 -5.61 4.26 -17.27
#